data_AF-A0A814RCG0-F1
#
_entry.id   AF-A0A814RCG0-F1
#
_cell.length_a   1.000
_cell.length_b   1.000
_cell.length_c   1.000
_cell.angle_alpha   90.00
_cell.angle_beta   90.00
_cell.angle_gamma   90.00
#
_symmetry.space_group_name_H-M   'P 1'
#
loop_
_entity.id
_entity.type
_entity.pdbx_description
1 polymer ?
#
loop_
_entity_poly.entity_id
_entity_poly.type
_entity_poly.pdbx_seq_one_letter_code
_entity_poly.pdbx_strand_id
1 'polypeptide(L)'
;MLINKQLPAGEYRHNYVRLALLVGTFLLFIGYIAVNELYEYGNNHIFLNGTIRAEDTTVNDITPSDWVYRSLNGLNYLWQFAWLLYSLTFIYRRSSIGYLYLSPNTLTPTFCITYIIAFLLPSIWILFFQKSYIAWTWIVYLVSFLLLTLGLFILNNNISINQKIYETDGFNRDIWCLRFFAQNGVAFFACWI
;
A
#
# COMPACT_ATOMS: atom_id res chain seq x y z
N MET A 1 -26.11 6.36 7.45
CA MET A 1 -26.06 7.32 8.57
C MET A 1 -26.12 6.52 9.88
N LEU A 2 -24.98 6.00 10.34
CA LEU A 2 -24.88 5.36 11.66
C LEU A 2 -24.21 6.37 12.57
N ILE A 3 -25.03 7.00 13.42
CA ILE A 3 -24.60 7.95 14.43
C ILE A 3 -23.76 7.15 15.44
N ASN A 4 -22.45 7.29 15.31
CA ASN A 4 -21.50 6.75 16.28
C ASN A 4 -21.73 7.54 17.57
N LYS A 5 -22.36 6.89 18.55
CA LYS A 5 -22.61 7.41 19.88
C LYS A 5 -21.28 7.90 20.45
N GLN A 6 -21.11 9.22 20.58
CA GLN A 6 -19.96 9.79 21.27
C GLN A 6 -20.02 9.32 22.72
N LEU A 7 -19.17 8.35 23.05
CA LEU A 7 -18.99 7.86 24.41
C LEU A 7 -18.29 8.96 25.22
N PRO A 8 -18.68 9.19 26.49
CA PRO A 8 -18.07 10.20 27.34
C PRO A 8 -16.58 9.94 27.52
N ALA A 9 -15.82 11.03 27.66
CA ALA A 9 -14.36 11.04 27.79
C ALA A 9 -13.90 10.07 28.90
N GLY A 10 -13.34 8.93 28.49
CA GLY A 10 -12.79 7.95 29.44
C GLY A 10 -12.53 6.56 28.86
N GLU A 11 -13.40 6.05 27.97
CA GLU A 11 -13.27 4.68 27.45
C GLU A 11 -13.38 4.62 25.92
N TYR A 12 -12.29 4.95 25.23
CA TYR A 12 -12.18 4.60 23.81
C TYR A 12 -11.91 3.10 23.70
N ARG A 13 -12.91 2.33 23.26
CA ARG A 13 -12.76 0.90 23.02
C ARG A 13 -12.02 0.66 21.71
N HIS A 14 -11.03 -0.21 21.73
CA HIS A 14 -10.38 -0.66 20.51
C HIS A 14 -11.35 -1.44 19.63
N ASN A 15 -11.43 -1.08 18.35
CA ASN A 15 -12.06 -1.92 17.35
C ASN A 15 -11.03 -2.93 16.84
N TYR A 16 -11.12 -4.17 17.33
CA TYR A 16 -10.20 -5.25 16.98
C TYR A 16 -10.20 -5.59 15.49
N VAL A 17 -11.33 -5.44 14.79
CA VAL A 17 -11.40 -5.70 13.34
C VAL A 17 -10.55 -4.69 12.57
N ARG A 18 -10.66 -3.40 12.90
CA ARG A 18 -9.85 -2.36 12.25
C ARG A 18 -8.36 -2.48 12.59
N LEU A 19 -8.06 -2.82 13.84
CA LEU A 19 -6.71 -3.07 14.28
C LEU A 19 -6.09 -4.26 13.53
N ALA A 20 -6.83 -5.37 13.46
CA ALA A 20 -6.41 -6.56 12.73
C ALA A 20 -6.24 -6.28 11.24
N LEU A 21 -7.09 -5.44 10.64
CA LEU A 21 -6.95 -5.05 9.25
C LEU A 21 -5.69 -4.21 9.00
N LEU A 22 -5.39 -3.26 9.89
CA LEU A 22 -4.21 -2.39 9.76
C LEU A 22 -2.91 -3.21 9.93
N VAL A 23 -2.83 -3.99 11.01
CA VAL A 23 -1.69 -4.88 11.28
C VAL A 23 -1.58 -5.96 10.20
N GLY A 24 -2.71 -6.50 9.77
CA GLY A 24 -2.80 -7.48 8.68
C GLY A 24 -2.28 -6.91 7.36
N THR A 25 -2.63 -5.67 7.01
CA THR A 25 -2.08 -4.98 5.83
C THR A 25 -0.57 -4.92 5.88
N PHE A 26 0.01 -4.54 7.03
CA PHE A 26 1.45 -4.48 7.21
C PHE A 26 2.13 -5.85 7.05
N LEU A 27 1.59 -6.90 7.70
CA LEU A 27 2.15 -8.25 7.61
C LEU A 27 2.02 -8.85 6.21
N LEU A 28 0.88 -8.64 5.55
CA LEU A 28 0.66 -9.05 4.16
C LEU A 28 1.65 -8.35 3.23
N PHE A 29 1.95 -7.08 3.47
CA PHE A 29 2.93 -6.34 2.68
C PHE A 29 4.36 -6.89 2.86
N ILE A 30 4.75 -7.29 4.07
CA ILE A 30 6.04 -7.98 4.30
C ILE A 30 6.08 -9.31 3.54
N GLY A 31 5.01 -10.09 3.60
CA GLY A 31 4.89 -11.33 2.84
C GLY A 31 4.97 -11.10 1.33
N TYR A 32 4.33 -10.03 0.84
CA TYR A 32 4.40 -9.60 -0.56
C TYR A 32 5.83 -9.31 -1.00
N ILE A 33 6.60 -8.52 -0.24
CA ILE A 33 8.02 -8.27 -0.55
C ILE A 33 8.78 -9.59 -0.63
N ALA A 34 8.62 -10.47 0.37
CA ALA A 34 9.33 -11.75 0.39
C ALA A 34 9.06 -12.59 -0.86
N VAL A 35 7.80 -12.67 -1.33
CA VAL A 35 7.44 -13.42 -2.54
C VAL A 35 8.05 -12.81 -3.80
N ASN A 36 8.02 -11.48 -3.94
CA ASN A 36 8.56 -10.80 -5.13
C ASN A 36 10.09 -10.88 -5.19
N GLU A 37 10.77 -10.66 -4.06
CA GLU A 37 12.22 -10.78 -3.96
C GLU A 37 12.69 -12.22 -4.22
N LEU A 38 11.98 -13.23 -3.68
CA LEU A 38 12.27 -14.64 -3.96
C LEU A 38 12.14 -14.98 -5.44
N TYR A 39 11.21 -14.35 -6.16
CA TYR A 39 11.05 -14.51 -7.60
C TYR A 39 12.18 -13.83 -8.38
N GLU A 40 12.55 -12.59 -8.03
CA GLU A 40 13.59 -11.80 -8.70
C GLU A 40 15.03 -12.34 -8.48
N TYR A 41 15.32 -12.89 -7.30
CA TYR A 41 16.61 -13.49 -6.96
C TYR A 41 16.69 -14.99 -7.22
N GLY A 42 15.58 -15.63 -7.59
CA GLY A 42 15.44 -17.08 -7.64
C GLY A 42 16.35 -17.77 -8.63
N ASN A 43 17.47 -18.31 -8.13
CA ASN A 43 18.35 -19.27 -8.83
C ASN A 43 17.99 -20.73 -8.52
N ASN A 44 16.75 -21.05 -8.10
CA ASN A 44 16.39 -22.39 -7.60
C ASN A 44 14.96 -22.83 -7.99
N HIS A 45 14.85 -24.16 -8.15
CA HIS A 45 13.78 -25.08 -8.56
C HIS A 45 12.28 -24.80 -8.25
N ILE A 46 11.92 -23.71 -7.57
CA ILE A 46 10.52 -23.37 -7.20
C ILE A 46 9.87 -22.50 -8.29
N PHE A 47 10.63 -21.59 -8.91
CA PHE A 47 10.19 -20.82 -10.07
C PHE A 47 11.03 -21.28 -11.27
N LEU A 48 10.37 -21.96 -12.22
CA LEU A 48 11.05 -22.66 -13.32
C LEU A 48 11.96 -21.76 -14.17
N ASN A 49 11.70 -20.46 -14.20
CA ASN A 49 12.52 -19.42 -14.84
C ASN A 49 12.42 -18.13 -14.02
N GLY A 50 13.46 -17.79 -13.24
CA GLY A 50 13.63 -16.42 -12.73
C GLY A 50 13.85 -15.45 -13.90
N THR A 51 13.45 -14.19 -13.73
CA THR A 51 13.50 -13.13 -14.77
C THR A 51 14.87 -12.94 -15.41
N ILE A 52 15.95 -13.28 -14.68
CA ILE A 52 17.35 -13.18 -15.12
C ILE A 52 17.64 -13.99 -16.41
N ARG A 53 16.77 -14.94 -16.80
CA ARG A 53 16.94 -15.73 -18.04
C ARG A 53 16.19 -15.19 -19.26
N ALA A 54 15.44 -14.11 -19.15
CA ALA A 54 14.75 -13.49 -20.28
C ALA A 54 15.57 -12.40 -21.00
N GLU A 55 16.80 -12.12 -20.54
CA GLU A 55 17.59 -10.93 -20.93
C GLU A 55 18.27 -10.97 -22.31
N ASP A 56 18.27 -12.08 -23.06
CA ASP A 56 19.07 -12.15 -24.30
C ASP A 56 18.32 -11.88 -25.62
N THR A 57 16.99 -11.71 -25.65
CA THR A 57 16.27 -11.68 -26.95
C THR A 57 15.52 -10.40 -27.30
N THR A 58 15.30 -9.45 -26.38
CA THR A 58 14.64 -8.18 -26.72
C THR A 58 15.14 -7.02 -25.86
N VAL A 59 16.38 -6.60 -26.09
CA VAL A 59 16.83 -5.26 -25.68
C VAL A 59 16.12 -4.26 -26.60
N ASN A 60 14.98 -3.72 -26.14
CA ASN A 60 14.40 -2.53 -26.73
C ASN A 60 14.98 -1.32 -25.99
N ASP A 61 15.34 -0.24 -26.68
CA ASP A 61 15.94 0.99 -26.08
C ASP A 61 15.08 1.67 -24.99
N ILE A 62 13.84 1.20 -24.80
CA ILE A 62 12.86 1.76 -23.86
C ILE A 62 12.85 1.01 -22.52
N THR A 63 13.23 -0.27 -22.49
CA THR A 63 13.21 -1.05 -21.24
C THR A 63 14.41 -0.68 -20.38
N PRO A 64 14.20 -0.25 -19.12
CA PRO A 64 15.31 0.08 -18.24
C PRO A 64 16.16 -1.17 -17.98
N SER A 65 17.47 -0.98 -17.90
CA SER A 65 18.40 -2.05 -17.51
C SER A 65 18.07 -2.61 -16.13
N ASP A 66 18.42 -3.86 -15.86
CA ASP A 66 17.94 -4.60 -14.68
C ASP A 66 18.30 -3.95 -13.34
N TRP A 67 19.46 -3.27 -13.27
CA TRP A 67 19.84 -2.52 -12.07
C TRP A 67 18.90 -1.36 -11.76
N VAL A 68 18.39 -0.67 -12.80
CA VAL A 68 17.43 0.44 -12.66
C VAL A 68 16.10 -0.12 -12.17
N TYR A 69 15.63 -1.20 -12.80
CA TYR A 69 14.39 -1.87 -12.42
C TYR A 69 14.42 -2.29 -10.94
N ARG A 70 15.49 -2.98 -10.51
CA ARG A 70 15.69 -3.40 -9.10
C ARG A 70 15.73 -2.21 -8.14
N SER A 71 16.42 -1.13 -8.52
CA SER A 71 16.54 0.07 -7.68
C SER A 71 15.19 0.76 -7.46
N LEU A 72 14.35 0.81 -8.50
CA LEU A 72 13.02 1.41 -8.44
C LEU A 72 12.05 0.56 -7.60
N ASN A 73 12.09 -0.76 -7.76
CA ASN A 73 11.30 -1.69 -6.92
C ASN A 73 11.70 -1.56 -5.44
N GLY A 74 13.00 -1.52 -5.15
CA GLY A 74 13.51 -1.31 -3.79
C GLY A 74 13.06 0.02 -3.18
N LEU A 75 13.12 1.12 -3.96
CA LEU A 75 12.63 2.43 -3.51
C LEU A 75 11.12 2.41 -3.24
N ASN A 76 10.34 1.76 -4.10
CA ASN A 76 8.92 1.59 -3.90
C ASN A 76 8.63 0.82 -2.60
N TYR A 77 9.28 -0.31 -2.37
CA TYR A 77 9.10 -1.12 -1.17
C TYR A 77 9.46 -0.36 0.11
N LEU A 78 10.57 0.40 0.08
CA LEU A 78 10.98 1.24 1.20
C LEU A 78 9.91 2.31 1.51
N TRP A 79 9.37 2.96 0.49
CA TRP A 79 8.35 4.00 0.68
C TRP A 79 7.04 3.40 1.20
N GLN A 80 6.61 2.27 0.65
CA GLN A 80 5.43 1.54 1.13
C GLN A 80 5.59 1.12 2.60
N PHE A 81 6.77 0.59 2.95
CA PHE A 81 7.09 0.22 4.31
C PHE A 81 7.04 1.41 5.26
N ALA A 82 7.62 2.55 4.86
CA ALA A 82 7.67 3.76 5.68
C ALA A 82 6.26 4.27 6.05
N TRP A 83 5.33 4.33 5.09
CA TRP A 83 3.98 4.82 5.39
C TRP A 83 3.15 3.81 6.19
N LEU A 84 3.32 2.51 5.95
CA LEU A 84 2.65 1.48 6.75
C LEU A 84 3.15 1.48 8.20
N LEU A 85 4.47 1.61 8.40
CA LEU A 85 5.06 1.74 9.74
C LEU A 85 4.55 3.00 10.44
N TYR A 86 4.48 4.12 9.72
CA TYR A 86 3.89 5.36 10.23
C TYR A 86 2.42 5.15 10.63
N SER A 87 1.66 4.42 9.83
CA SER A 87 0.24 4.12 10.11
C SER A 87 0.05 3.30 11.39
N LEU A 88 0.99 2.42 11.75
CA LEU A 88 0.94 1.68 13.02
C LEU A 88 1.08 2.59 14.23
N THR A 89 1.74 3.74 14.11
CA THR A 89 1.83 4.72 15.21
C THR A 89 0.45 5.27 15.61
N PHE A 90 -0.53 5.24 14.69
CA PHE A 90 -1.90 5.71 14.94
C PHE A 90 -2.66 4.81 15.94
N ILE A 91 -2.18 3.59 16.19
CA ILE A 91 -2.73 2.68 17.21
C ILE A 91 -2.49 3.27 18.61
N TYR A 92 -1.32 3.87 18.83
CA TYR A 92 -0.91 4.39 20.13
C TYR A 92 -1.24 5.87 20.34
N ARG A 93 -1.57 6.60 19.26
CA ARG A 93 -1.87 8.03 19.30
C ARG A 93 -3.37 8.32 19.47
N ARG A 94 -3.69 9.32 20.30
CA ARG A 94 -5.06 9.74 20.62
C ARG A 94 -5.28 11.21 20.26
N SER A 95 -6.41 11.49 19.64
CA SER A 95 -7.01 12.80 19.34
C SER A 95 -8.13 13.11 20.34
N SER A 96 -8.64 14.34 20.32
CA SER A 96 -9.80 14.78 21.13
C SER A 96 -11.06 13.92 20.91
N ILE A 97 -11.14 13.22 19.76
CA ILE A 97 -12.31 12.42 19.35
C ILE A 97 -12.05 10.90 19.52
N GLY A 98 -10.83 10.49 19.89
CA GLY A 98 -10.46 9.09 20.12
C GLY A 98 -9.12 8.69 19.51
N TYR A 99 -8.87 7.40 19.35
CA TYR A 99 -7.63 6.93 18.70
C TYR A 99 -7.59 7.35 17.23
N LEU A 100 -6.43 7.79 16.73
CA LEU A 100 -6.29 8.29 15.35
C LEU A 100 -6.68 7.25 14.29
N TYR A 101 -6.49 5.95 14.56
CA TYR A 101 -6.92 4.88 13.65
C TYR A 101 -8.44 4.64 13.61
N LEU A 102 -9.18 5.17 14.60
CA LEU A 102 -10.64 5.08 14.72
C LEU A 102 -11.32 6.39 14.32
N SER A 103 -10.82 7.50 14.85
CA SER A 103 -11.34 8.85 14.75
C SER A 103 -10.17 9.84 14.86
N PRO A 104 -9.94 10.74 13.89
CA PRO A 104 -10.57 10.82 12.58
C PRO A 104 -10.10 9.70 11.63
N ASN A 105 -11.05 8.95 11.08
CA ASN A 105 -10.88 7.73 10.29
C ASN A 105 -10.20 7.98 8.93
N THR A 106 -8.93 8.42 8.92
CA THR A 106 -8.21 8.79 7.68
C THR A 106 -7.80 7.57 6.87
N LEU A 107 -7.29 6.54 7.55
CA LEU A 107 -6.97 5.24 6.98
C LEU A 107 -8.19 4.33 7.14
N THR A 108 -9.19 4.55 6.28
CA THR A 108 -10.44 3.78 6.34
C THR A 108 -10.18 2.29 6.07
N PRO A 109 -11.02 1.39 6.60
CA PRO A 109 -10.98 -0.01 6.21
C PRO A 109 -11.09 -0.21 4.69
N THR A 110 -11.88 0.63 4.02
CA THR A 110 -11.99 0.66 2.56
C THR A 110 -10.65 0.92 1.90
N PHE A 111 -9.90 1.92 2.36
CA PHE A 111 -8.55 2.20 1.85
C PHE A 111 -7.61 1.01 2.05
N CYS A 112 -7.60 0.40 3.24
CA CYS A 112 -6.74 -0.76 3.53
C CYS A 112 -7.07 -1.95 2.62
N ILE A 113 -8.35 -2.28 2.45
CA ILE A 113 -8.79 -3.39 1.59
C ILE A 113 -8.42 -3.12 0.13
N THR A 114 -8.71 -1.91 -0.38
CA THR A 114 -8.34 -1.52 -1.75
C THR A 114 -6.84 -1.62 -1.96
N TYR A 115 -6.04 -1.15 -1.00
CA TYR A 115 -4.58 -1.23 -1.06
C TYR A 115 -4.08 -2.67 -1.03
N ILE A 116 -4.63 -3.54 -0.17
CA ILE A 116 -4.28 -4.98 -0.11
C ILE A 116 -4.49 -5.65 -1.47
N ILE A 117 -5.67 -5.46 -2.05
CA ILE A 117 -5.99 -6.07 -3.35
C ILE A 117 -5.03 -5.54 -4.41
N ALA A 118 -4.74 -4.23 -4.37
CA ALA A 118 -3.88 -3.57 -5.34
C ALA A 118 -2.43 -4.06 -5.31
N PHE A 119 -1.84 -4.33 -4.14
CA PHE A 119 -0.46 -4.86 -4.09
C PHE A 119 -0.38 -6.37 -4.28
N LEU A 120 -1.44 -7.14 -3.98
CA LEU A 120 -1.41 -8.60 -4.18
C LEU A 120 -1.62 -8.99 -5.64
N LEU A 121 -2.40 -8.22 -6.40
CA LEU A 121 -2.65 -8.48 -7.83
C LEU A 121 -1.37 -8.60 -8.66
N PRO A 122 -0.37 -7.70 -8.55
CA PRO A 122 0.92 -7.84 -9.21
C PRO A 122 1.68 -9.12 -8.85
N SER A 123 1.45 -9.73 -7.69
CA SER A 123 2.09 -11.04 -7.41
C SER A 123 1.49 -12.16 -8.26
N ILE A 124 0.23 -12.03 -8.70
CA ILE A 124 -0.43 -12.97 -9.62
C ILE A 124 0.18 -12.85 -11.03
N TRP A 125 0.74 -11.68 -11.40
CA TRP A 125 1.44 -11.49 -12.67
C TRP A 125 2.53 -12.55 -12.87
N ILE A 126 3.28 -12.90 -11.82
CA ILE A 126 4.34 -13.92 -11.85
C ILE A 126 3.81 -15.24 -12.43
N LEU A 127 2.60 -15.65 -12.04
CA LEU A 127 1.98 -16.90 -12.49
C LEU A 127 1.56 -16.85 -13.96
N PHE A 128 1.07 -15.69 -14.43
CA PHE A 128 0.69 -15.49 -15.83
C PHE A 128 1.90 -15.37 -16.74
N PHE A 129 2.95 -14.69 -16.28
CA PHE A 129 4.19 -14.53 -17.01
C PHE A 129 4.89 -15.87 -17.25
N GLN A 130 4.91 -16.75 -16.24
CA GLN A 130 5.44 -18.12 -16.38
C GLN A 130 4.73 -18.97 -17.45
N LYS A 131 3.47 -18.66 -17.76
CA LYS A 131 2.67 -19.34 -18.78
C LYS A 131 2.60 -18.57 -20.11
N SER A 132 3.40 -17.51 -20.25
CA SER A 132 3.42 -16.62 -21.43
C SER A 132 2.05 -15.99 -21.76
N TYR A 133 1.20 -15.80 -20.74
CA TYR A 133 -0.13 -15.19 -20.88
C TYR A 133 -0.05 -13.65 -20.83
N ILE A 134 0.56 -13.04 -21.85
CA ILE A 134 0.87 -11.61 -21.90
C ILE A 134 -0.38 -10.71 -21.81
N ALA A 135 -1.50 -11.10 -22.41
CA ALA A 135 -2.73 -10.29 -22.29
C ALA A 135 -3.22 -10.18 -20.83
N TRP A 136 -3.13 -11.29 -20.09
CA TRP A 136 -3.54 -11.34 -18.68
C TRP A 136 -2.60 -10.55 -17.78
N THR A 137 -1.30 -10.50 -18.10
CA THR A 137 -0.34 -9.68 -17.36
C THR A 137 -0.70 -8.19 -17.42
N TRP A 138 -1.07 -7.68 -18.60
CA TRP A 138 -1.47 -6.29 -18.76
C TRP A 138 -2.78 -5.96 -18.04
N ILE A 139 -3.75 -6.88 -18.05
CA ILE A 139 -5.02 -6.70 -17.33
C ILE A 139 -4.76 -6.58 -15.82
N VAL A 140 -3.90 -7.43 -15.26
CA VAL A 140 -3.56 -7.39 -13.84
C VAL A 140 -2.92 -6.05 -13.46
N TYR A 141 -1.97 -5.54 -14.25
CA TYR A 141 -1.36 -4.24 -14.01
C TYR A 141 -2.36 -3.09 -14.12
N LEU A 142 -3.21 -3.08 -15.15
CA LEU A 142 -4.26 -2.08 -15.31
C LEU A 142 -5.24 -2.05 -14.13
N VAL A 143 -5.71 -3.21 -13.68
CA VAL A 143 -6.61 -3.30 -12.52
C VAL A 143 -5.92 -2.80 -11.25
N SER A 144 -4.65 -3.16 -11.06
CA SER A 144 -3.87 -2.72 -9.90
C SER A 144 -3.68 -1.20 -9.90
N PHE A 145 -3.35 -0.61 -11.05
CA PHE A 145 -3.26 0.83 -11.26
C PHE A 145 -4.57 1.56 -10.90
N LEU A 146 -5.70 1.06 -11.38
CA LEU A 146 -7.02 1.64 -11.09
C LEU A 146 -7.35 1.56 -9.59
N LEU A 147 -7.03 0.45 -8.93
CA LEU A 147 -7.24 0.29 -7.50
C LEU A 147 -6.35 1.23 -6.67
N LEU A 148 -5.08 1.40 -7.03
CA LEU A 148 -4.19 2.37 -6.35
C LEU A 148 -4.69 3.80 -6.54
N THR A 149 -5.15 4.15 -7.74
CA THR A 149 -5.73 5.47 -8.03
C THR A 149 -7.01 5.70 -7.22
N LEU A 150 -7.89 4.69 -7.12
CA LEU A 150 -9.06 4.75 -6.25
C LEU A 150 -8.67 4.89 -4.78
N GLY A 151 -7.63 4.17 -4.34
CA GLY A 151 -7.06 4.27 -3.00
C GLY A 151 -6.58 5.69 -2.68
N LEU A 152 -5.87 6.33 -3.62
CA LEU A 152 -5.44 7.73 -3.51
C LEU A 152 -6.61 8.69 -3.39
N PHE A 153 -7.65 8.51 -4.21
CA PHE A 153 -8.85 9.33 -4.15
C PHE A 153 -9.53 9.22 -2.78
N ILE A 154 -9.71 7.99 -2.28
CA ILE A 154 -10.29 7.73 -0.95
C ILE A 154 -9.44 8.41 0.14
N LEU A 155 -8.12 8.21 0.12
CA LEU A 155 -7.21 8.77 1.10
C LEU A 155 -7.24 10.30 1.10
N ASN A 156 -7.18 10.91 -0.09
CA ASN A 156 -7.22 12.36 -0.23
C ASN A 156 -8.53 12.96 0.28
N ASN A 157 -9.66 12.33 -0.08
CA ASN A 157 -10.97 12.75 0.41
C ASN A 157 -11.07 12.65 1.93
N ASN A 158 -10.56 11.57 2.53
CA ASN A 158 -10.58 11.40 3.99
C ASN A 158 -9.68 12.43 4.70
N ILE A 159 -8.50 12.75 4.15
CA ILE A 159 -7.63 13.79 4.68
C ILE A 159 -8.34 15.14 4.62
N SER A 160 -8.96 15.49 3.49
CA SER A 160 -9.66 16.76 3.32
C SER A 160 -10.83 16.92 4.28
N ILE A 161 -11.63 15.87 4.48
CA ILE A 161 -12.78 15.90 5.41
C ILE A 161 -12.31 16.08 6.86
N ASN A 162 -11.22 15.40 7.23
CA ASN A 162 -10.75 15.39 8.61
C ASN A 162 -9.73 16.47 8.94
N GLN A 163 -9.27 17.25 7.95
CA GLN A 163 -8.19 18.23 8.10
C GLN A 163 -8.44 19.20 9.25
N LYS A 164 -9.67 19.73 9.38
CA LYS A 164 -10.03 20.66 10.46
C LYS A 164 -9.86 20.05 11.86
N ILE A 165 -10.13 18.75 12.02
CA ILE A 165 -9.98 18.03 13.30
C ILE A 165 -8.50 17.88 13.66
N TYR A 166 -7.67 17.52 12.68
CA TYR A 166 -6.22 17.46 12.87
C TYR A 166 -5.63 18.83 13.23
N GLU A 167 -6.13 19.90 12.60
CA GLU A 167 -5.73 21.27 12.91
C GLU A 167 -6.12 21.71 14.33
N THR A 168 -7.35 21.45 14.76
CA THR A 168 -7.82 21.80 16.11
C THR A 168 -7.08 21.05 17.22
N ASP A 169 -6.67 19.82 16.94
CA ASP A 169 -5.98 18.96 17.90
C ASP A 169 -4.44 19.11 17.87
N GLY A 170 -3.91 20.00 17.02
CA GLY A 170 -2.47 20.27 16.91
C GLY A 170 -1.68 19.21 16.11
N PHE A 171 -2.36 18.31 15.39
CA PHE A 171 -1.75 17.24 14.57
C PHE A 171 -1.47 17.68 13.12
N ASN A 172 -1.12 18.95 12.89
CA ASN A 172 -0.77 19.46 11.55
C ASN A 172 0.40 18.73 10.91
N ARG A 173 1.37 18.29 11.72
CA ARG A 173 2.49 17.48 11.25
C ARG A 173 2.03 16.13 10.73
N ASP A 174 1.01 15.53 11.34
CA ASP A 174 0.48 14.23 10.91
C ASP A 174 -0.18 14.30 9.53
N ILE A 175 -0.87 15.42 9.22
CA ILE A 175 -1.39 15.67 7.87
C ILE A 175 -0.24 15.68 6.86
N TRP A 176 0.83 16.42 7.16
CA TRP A 176 1.98 16.49 6.26
C TRP A 176 2.65 15.13 6.08
N CYS A 177 2.84 14.37 7.15
CA CYS A 177 3.35 12.99 7.10
C CYS A 177 2.44 12.07 6.28
N LEU A 178 1.12 12.17 6.41
CA LEU A 178 0.18 11.37 5.60
C LEU A 178 0.26 11.70 4.11
N ARG A 179 0.41 12.98 3.77
CA ARG A 179 0.58 13.40 2.37
C ARG A 179 1.94 12.92 1.82
N PHE A 180 3.01 13.15 2.57
CA PHE A 180 4.37 12.82 2.13
C PHE A 180 4.63 11.32 2.07
N PHE A 181 4.22 10.56 3.09
CA PHE A 181 4.48 9.12 3.14
C PHE A 181 3.40 8.33 2.40
N ALA A 182 2.13 8.50 2.77
CA ALA A 182 1.06 7.63 2.24
C ALA A 182 0.59 8.06 0.84
N GLN A 183 0.25 9.33 0.61
CA GLN A 183 -0.21 9.75 -0.72
C GLN A 183 0.89 9.64 -1.78
N ASN A 184 2.07 10.22 -1.54
CA ASN A 184 3.15 10.11 -2.52
C ASN A 184 3.66 8.67 -2.65
N GLY A 185 3.69 7.89 -1.57
CA GLY A 185 4.07 6.48 -1.64
C GLY A 185 3.11 5.68 -2.52
N VAL A 186 1.81 5.78 -2.29
CA VAL A 186 0.81 5.06 -3.12
C VAL A 186 0.80 5.58 -4.57
N ALA A 187 1.02 6.88 -4.80
CA ALA A 187 1.13 7.45 -6.13
C ALA A 187 2.39 6.99 -6.88
N PHE A 188 3.52 6.93 -6.18
CA PHE A 188 4.75 6.36 -6.72
C PHE A 188 4.53 4.91 -7.10
N PHE A 189 3.88 4.11 -6.25
CA PHE A 189 3.56 2.72 -6.58
C PHE A 189 2.67 2.61 -7.82
N ALA A 190 1.64 3.45 -7.93
CA ALA A 190 0.77 3.47 -9.10
C ALA A 190 1.51 3.83 -10.39
N CYS A 191 2.56 4.63 -10.32
CA CYS A 191 3.34 5.02 -11.49
C CYS A 191 4.25 3.88 -12.03
N TRP A 192 4.62 2.94 -11.16
CA TRP A 192 5.61 1.89 -11.46
C TRP A 192 5.01 0.48 -11.53
N ILE A 193 3.69 0.38 -11.52
CA ILE A 193 2.92 -0.85 -11.75
C ILE A 193 2.53 -0.93 -13.23
#